data_AF-A0AA35S7R7-F1
#
_entry.id   AF-A0AA35S7R7-F1
#
_cell.length_a   1.000
_cell.length_b   1.000
_cell.length_c   1.000
_cell.angle_alpha   90.00
_cell.angle_beta   90.00
_cell.angle_gamma   90.00
#
_symmetry.space_group_name_H-M   'P 1'
#
loop_
_entity.id
_entity.type
_entity.pdbx_description
1 polymer ?
#
loop_
_entity_poly.entity_id
_entity_poly.type
_entity_poly.pdbx_seq_one_letter_code
_entity_poly.pdbx_strand_id
1 'polypeptide(L)'
;MSISRALTFSDSVRFETVGVVIFDDLLSEGIESFRLELRDGNGELTTSSLVEIVDDEKLEISFTNETVTVSEGDGFFYLAIVKSGVTTSDITVNLNITDGSARGGVDYGFFPTAVFPAVTLILADETSVRFLIPIRNDDIIEITETFNVALIIQNNDGTIVAGDVTRTMVLIEDDDKVRVLLEGGGVEVDEGGSDAERTVQFTVTRDGNVTLNRDILVSLSTSDGSATGSYVMSH
;
A
#
# COMPACT_ATOMS: atom_id res chain seq x y z
N MET A 1 -13.86 -14.69 -37.69
CA MET A 1 -13.93 -15.82 -38.66
C MET A 1 -15.40 -15.98 -39.04
N SER A 2 -15.80 -15.97 -40.31
CA SER A 2 -17.20 -16.23 -40.68
C SER A 2 -17.39 -17.72 -40.93
N ILE A 3 -18.36 -18.32 -40.26
CA ILE A 3 -18.81 -19.68 -40.54
C ILE A 3 -20.06 -19.55 -41.42
N SER A 4 -20.08 -20.22 -42.57
CA SER A 4 -21.26 -20.30 -43.44
C SER A 4 -21.70 -21.76 -43.58
N ARG A 5 -23.00 -21.99 -43.43
CA ARG A 5 -23.63 -23.31 -43.59
C ARG A 5 -24.93 -23.14 -44.36
N ALA A 6 -25.09 -23.92 -45.43
CA ALA A 6 -26.36 -23.99 -46.14
C ALA A 6 -27.37 -24.83 -45.33
N LEU A 7 -28.61 -24.37 -45.26
CA LEU A 7 -29.74 -25.11 -44.69
C LEU A 7 -30.66 -25.53 -45.82
N THR A 8 -31.15 -26.77 -45.77
CA THR A 8 -32.08 -27.31 -46.77
C THR A 8 -33.36 -27.71 -46.07
N PHE A 9 -34.47 -27.09 -46.48
CA PHE A 9 -35.80 -27.47 -46.02
C PHE A 9 -36.38 -28.46 -47.02
N SER A 10 -36.51 -29.72 -46.62
CA SER A 10 -37.25 -30.71 -47.41
C SER A 10 -38.75 -30.44 -47.34
N ASP A 11 -39.51 -31.00 -48.28
CA ASP A 11 -40.96 -30.85 -48.28
C ASP A 11 -41.56 -31.22 -46.91
N SER A 12 -42.50 -30.40 -46.44
CA SER A 12 -43.12 -30.48 -45.12
C SER A 12 -42.22 -30.23 -43.89
N VAL A 13 -40.93 -29.95 -44.03
CA VAL A 13 -40.07 -29.53 -42.91
C VAL A 13 -40.25 -28.03 -42.63
N ARG A 14 -40.53 -27.68 -41.36
CA ARG A 14 -40.84 -26.29 -40.96
C ARG A 14 -39.80 -25.64 -40.06
N PHE A 15 -38.83 -26.39 -39.57
CA PHE A 15 -37.74 -25.88 -38.75
C PHE A 15 -36.48 -26.69 -38.98
N GLU A 16 -35.34 -26.02 -38.93
CA GLU A 16 -34.00 -26.59 -38.91
C GLU A 16 -33.26 -25.89 -37.77
N THR A 17 -32.39 -26.62 -37.06
CA THR A 17 -31.58 -26.05 -35.98
C THR A 17 -30.12 -25.96 -36.41
N VAL A 18 -29.47 -24.87 -36.01
CA VAL A 18 -28.03 -24.66 -36.21
C VAL A 18 -27.41 -24.37 -34.87
N GLY A 19 -26.45 -25.21 -34.48
CA GLY A 19 -25.61 -24.94 -33.32
C GLY A 19 -24.43 -24.05 -33.73
N VAL A 20 -24.17 -23.03 -32.92
CA VAL A 20 -22.92 -22.28 -32.93
C VAL A 20 -22.18 -22.67 -31.66
N VAL A 21 -20.91 -23.06 -31.78
CA VAL A 21 -20.07 -23.37 -30.62
C VAL A 21 -19.50 -22.06 -30.10
N ILE A 22 -19.67 -21.82 -28.80
CA ILE A 22 -19.00 -20.76 -28.06
C ILE A 22 -17.87 -21.43 -27.26
N PHE A 23 -16.69 -20.84 -27.29
CA PHE A 23 -15.56 -21.32 -26.51
C PHE A 23 -15.51 -20.55 -25.21
N ASP A 24 -15.34 -21.29 -24.13
CA ASP A 24 -15.19 -20.80 -22.77
C ASP A 24 -13.69 -20.79 -22.43
N ASP A 25 -13.24 -19.78 -21.69
CA ASP A 25 -11.86 -19.72 -21.19
C ASP A 25 -11.74 -19.15 -19.77
N LEU A 26 -10.70 -18.40 -19.45
CA LEU A 26 -10.44 -17.84 -18.11
C LEU A 26 -10.08 -16.35 -18.18
N LEU A 27 -10.16 -15.75 -19.36
CA LEU A 27 -9.92 -14.33 -19.59
C LEU A 27 -11.23 -13.60 -19.35
N SER A 28 -11.17 -12.53 -18.56
CA SER A 28 -12.32 -11.64 -18.53
C SER A 28 -12.26 -10.67 -19.72
N GLU A 29 -13.25 -10.81 -20.60
CA GLU A 29 -13.34 -10.12 -21.89
C GLU A 29 -14.50 -9.12 -21.94
N GLY A 30 -15.45 -9.21 -20.99
CA GLY A 30 -16.67 -8.42 -21.00
C GLY A 30 -17.71 -8.91 -22.01
N ILE A 31 -18.71 -8.08 -22.33
CA ILE A 31 -19.76 -8.48 -23.27
C ILE A 31 -19.23 -8.41 -24.71
N GLU A 32 -19.21 -9.56 -25.37
CA GLU A 32 -18.90 -9.65 -26.81
C GLU A 32 -20.17 -9.83 -27.64
N SER A 33 -20.08 -9.64 -28.97
CA SER A 33 -21.22 -9.92 -29.84
C SER A 33 -20.83 -10.36 -31.24
N PHE A 34 -21.71 -11.16 -31.84
CA PHE A 34 -21.65 -11.48 -33.26
C PHE A 34 -23.04 -11.35 -33.90
N ARG A 35 -23.08 -11.35 -35.23
CA ARG A 35 -24.34 -11.32 -35.98
C ARG A 35 -24.61 -12.65 -36.63
N LEU A 36 -25.83 -13.15 -36.44
CA LEU A 36 -26.38 -14.22 -37.25
C LEU A 36 -27.09 -13.60 -38.46
N GLU A 37 -26.60 -13.89 -39.65
CA GLU A 37 -27.15 -13.39 -40.92
C GLU A 37 -27.83 -14.53 -41.69
N LEU A 38 -29.08 -14.33 -42.07
CA LEU A 38 -29.79 -15.22 -43.01
C LEU A 38 -29.75 -14.59 -44.40
N ARG A 39 -29.33 -15.36 -45.38
CA ARG A 39 -29.30 -14.96 -46.80
C ARG A 39 -30.19 -15.89 -47.62
N ASP A 40 -30.78 -15.36 -48.67
CA ASP A 40 -31.57 -16.14 -49.62
C ASP A 40 -30.68 -16.98 -50.55
N GLY A 41 -31.32 -17.75 -51.45
CA GLY A 41 -30.60 -18.58 -52.44
C GLY A 41 -29.78 -17.80 -53.47
N ASN A 42 -29.98 -16.49 -53.57
CA ASN A 42 -29.20 -15.58 -54.42
C ASN A 42 -28.07 -14.87 -53.63
N GLY A 43 -27.98 -15.11 -52.32
CA GLY A 43 -26.99 -14.52 -51.43
C GLY A 43 -27.41 -13.16 -50.82
N GLU A 44 -28.63 -12.70 -51.07
CA GLU A 44 -29.15 -11.43 -50.54
C GLU A 44 -29.50 -11.58 -49.05
N LEU A 45 -29.09 -10.63 -48.21
CA LEU A 45 -29.37 -10.64 -46.78
C LEU A 45 -30.86 -10.41 -46.54
N THR A 46 -31.53 -11.38 -45.90
CA THR A 46 -32.97 -11.31 -45.59
C THR A 46 -33.21 -10.89 -44.15
N THR A 47 -32.38 -11.37 -43.22
CA THR A 47 -32.52 -11.06 -41.79
C THR A 47 -31.16 -11.06 -41.12
N SER A 48 -31.04 -10.27 -40.05
CA SER A 48 -29.89 -10.34 -39.15
C SER A 48 -30.35 -10.23 -37.71
N SER A 49 -29.74 -11.01 -36.82
CA SER A 49 -29.91 -10.89 -35.37
C SER A 49 -28.56 -10.65 -34.73
N LEU A 50 -28.51 -9.76 -33.74
CA LEU A 50 -27.38 -9.66 -32.82
C LEU A 50 -27.46 -10.80 -31.82
N VAL A 51 -26.32 -11.40 -31.52
CA VAL A 51 -26.13 -12.35 -30.43
C VAL A 51 -25.06 -11.76 -29.53
N GLU A 52 -25.37 -11.60 -28.25
CA GLU A 52 -24.43 -11.14 -27.23
C GLU A 52 -23.92 -12.37 -26.46
N ILE A 53 -22.61 -12.41 -26.23
CA ILE A 53 -21.95 -13.39 -25.37
C ILE A 53 -21.68 -12.65 -24.07
N VAL A 54 -22.24 -13.16 -22.98
CA VAL A 54 -22.01 -12.62 -21.64
C VAL A 54 -20.90 -13.43 -21.00
N ASP A 55 -19.80 -12.75 -20.74
CA ASP A 55 -18.66 -13.27 -19.98
C ASP A 55 -19.08 -13.60 -18.54
N ASP A 56 -18.75 -14.81 -18.08
CA ASP A 56 -18.99 -15.25 -16.70
C ASP A 56 -17.72 -15.26 -15.83
N GLU A 57 -16.56 -14.92 -16.40
CA GLU A 57 -15.35 -14.69 -15.63
C GLU A 57 -15.52 -13.45 -14.76
N LYS A 58 -15.29 -13.63 -13.45
CA LYS A 58 -15.25 -12.53 -12.49
C LYS A 58 -13.89 -12.42 -11.87
N LEU A 59 -13.33 -11.22 -11.94
CA LEU A 59 -12.03 -10.94 -11.38
C LEU A 59 -12.15 -10.02 -10.17
N GLU A 60 -11.59 -10.47 -9.07
CA GLU A 60 -11.41 -9.69 -7.86
C GLU A 60 -10.11 -8.86 -7.91
N ILE A 61 -10.20 -7.62 -7.42
CA ILE A 61 -9.06 -6.76 -7.14
C ILE A 61 -9.06 -6.36 -5.66
N SER A 62 -7.93 -6.53 -4.99
CA SER A 62 -7.77 -6.23 -3.55
C SER A 62 -6.34 -5.83 -3.20
N PHE A 63 -6.14 -5.24 -2.02
CA PHE A 63 -4.82 -5.16 -1.41
C PHE A 63 -4.36 -6.54 -0.93
N THR A 64 -3.05 -6.72 -0.81
CA THR A 64 -2.48 -7.95 -0.25
C THR A 64 -2.59 -8.04 1.27
N ASN A 65 -2.71 -6.91 1.95
CA ASN A 65 -2.66 -6.81 3.41
C ASN A 65 -3.69 -5.80 3.91
N GLU A 66 -4.36 -6.13 5.01
CA GLU A 66 -5.25 -5.21 5.74
C GLU A 66 -4.46 -4.16 6.52
N THR A 67 -3.23 -4.49 6.92
CA THR A 67 -2.31 -3.62 7.64
C THR A 67 -0.92 -3.66 7.05
N VAL A 68 -0.28 -2.50 7.00
CA VAL A 68 1.13 -2.35 6.59
C VAL A 68 1.83 -1.52 7.66
N THR A 69 2.97 -1.98 8.15
CA THR A 69 3.84 -1.22 9.05
C THR A 69 5.08 -0.78 8.28
N VAL A 70 5.45 0.49 8.42
CA VAL A 70 6.60 1.11 7.76
C VAL A 70 7.37 1.95 8.79
N SER A 71 8.69 2.01 8.66
CA SER A 71 9.51 2.93 9.46
C SER A 71 9.43 4.32 8.87
N GLU A 72 9.38 5.35 9.72
CA GLU A 72 9.41 6.74 9.29
C GLU A 72 10.67 7.04 8.43
N GLY A 73 11.83 6.54 8.85
CA GLY A 73 13.08 6.56 8.11
C GLY A 73 13.17 5.77 6.79
N ASP A 74 12.15 4.99 6.39
CA ASP A 74 12.20 4.23 5.12
C ASP A 74 12.09 5.14 3.89
N GLY A 75 11.56 6.37 4.05
CA GLY A 75 11.36 7.36 3.00
C GLY A 75 10.24 7.05 2.01
N PHE A 76 9.95 5.78 1.72
CA PHE A 76 8.76 5.33 1.01
C PHE A 76 8.52 3.83 1.21
N PHE A 77 7.31 3.38 0.91
CA PHE A 77 6.99 1.96 0.76
C PHE A 77 6.17 1.69 -0.51
N TYR A 78 6.07 0.42 -0.88
CA TYR A 78 5.19 -0.02 -1.95
C TYR A 78 3.95 -0.69 -1.40
N LEU A 79 2.78 -0.14 -1.75
CA LEU A 79 1.51 -0.78 -1.49
C LEU A 79 1.11 -1.64 -2.70
N ALA A 80 0.96 -2.94 -2.48
CA ALA A 80 0.63 -3.90 -3.54
C ALA A 80 -0.88 -4.11 -3.65
N ILE A 81 -1.36 -4.11 -4.90
CA ILE A 81 -2.71 -4.52 -5.28
C ILE A 81 -2.58 -5.75 -6.18
N VAL A 82 -3.47 -6.71 -5.99
CA VAL A 82 -3.53 -7.95 -6.77
C VAL A 82 -4.84 -8.04 -7.55
N LYS A 83 -4.76 -8.62 -8.74
CA LYS A 83 -5.87 -8.99 -9.63
C LYS A 83 -5.86 -10.51 -9.73
N SER A 84 -6.99 -11.15 -9.46
CA SER A 84 -7.12 -12.63 -9.36
C SER A 84 -6.91 -13.40 -10.67
N GLY A 85 -6.87 -12.71 -11.81
CA GLY A 85 -6.66 -13.28 -13.14
C GLY A 85 -6.19 -12.20 -14.12
N VAL A 86 -6.31 -12.46 -15.43
CA VAL A 86 -5.92 -11.54 -16.51
C VAL A 86 -7.16 -11.03 -17.27
N THR A 87 -7.05 -9.84 -17.85
CA THR A 87 -8.11 -9.18 -18.61
C THR A 87 -7.68 -8.94 -20.05
N THR A 88 -8.62 -8.63 -20.96
CA THR A 88 -8.30 -8.20 -22.33
C THR A 88 -7.98 -6.70 -22.44
N SER A 89 -8.30 -5.93 -21.41
CA SER A 89 -8.06 -4.49 -21.33
C SER A 89 -7.46 -4.07 -19.99
N ASP A 90 -6.79 -2.91 -19.98
CA ASP A 90 -6.18 -2.36 -18.77
C ASP A 90 -7.23 -1.89 -17.77
N ILE A 91 -6.95 -2.08 -16.48
CA ILE A 91 -7.81 -1.63 -15.39
C ILE A 91 -7.21 -0.40 -14.73
N THR A 92 -7.95 0.69 -14.74
CA THR A 92 -7.66 1.91 -13.99
C THR A 92 -8.14 1.74 -12.54
N VAL A 93 -7.18 1.79 -11.61
CA VAL A 93 -7.46 1.83 -10.18
C VAL A 93 -6.95 3.12 -9.57
N ASN A 94 -7.65 3.60 -8.56
CA ASN A 94 -7.32 4.80 -7.81
C ASN A 94 -7.21 4.48 -6.32
N LEU A 95 -6.30 5.15 -5.62
CA LEU A 95 -6.19 5.13 -4.17
C LEU A 95 -6.83 6.38 -3.58
N ASN A 96 -7.74 6.20 -2.63
CA ASN A 96 -8.23 7.28 -1.79
C ASN A 96 -7.61 7.17 -0.40
N ILE A 97 -6.84 8.18 0.00
CA ILE A 97 -6.13 8.20 1.27
C ILE A 97 -6.85 9.14 2.23
N THR A 98 -7.00 8.68 3.46
CA THR A 98 -7.61 9.46 4.53
C THR A 98 -6.67 9.47 5.73
N ASP A 99 -6.37 10.68 6.21
CA ASP A 99 -5.62 10.89 7.44
C ASP A 99 -6.19 10.08 8.60
N GLY A 100 -5.30 9.59 9.46
CA GLY A 100 -5.63 9.12 10.80
C GLY A 100 -5.00 10.05 11.83
N SER A 101 -4.11 9.51 12.66
CA SER A 101 -3.18 10.35 13.42
C SER A 101 -2.12 10.97 12.50
N ALA A 102 -1.61 10.18 11.56
CA ALA A 102 -0.74 10.66 10.48
C ALA A 102 -1.52 11.55 9.50
N ARG A 103 -0.88 12.64 9.08
CA ARG A 103 -1.37 13.75 8.27
C ARG A 103 -0.59 13.86 6.97
N GLY A 104 -1.34 13.96 5.87
CA GLY A 104 -0.75 14.18 4.56
C GLY A 104 0.06 15.48 4.49
N GLY A 105 1.29 15.38 3.99
CA GLY A 105 2.25 16.49 3.88
C GLY A 105 3.10 16.71 5.13
N VAL A 106 2.76 16.05 6.25
CA VAL A 106 3.55 16.03 7.49
C VAL A 106 4.22 14.67 7.63
N ASP A 107 3.45 13.58 7.59
CA ASP A 107 3.99 12.24 7.92
C ASP A 107 4.09 11.34 6.67
N TYR A 108 3.31 11.66 5.64
CA TYR A 108 3.34 10.94 4.36
C TYR A 108 3.08 11.86 3.16
N GLY A 109 3.50 11.38 1.98
CA GLY A 109 3.37 12.10 0.72
C GLY A 109 4.47 13.12 0.43
N PHE A 110 4.34 13.82 -0.70
CA PHE A 110 5.30 14.83 -1.11
C PHE A 110 5.06 16.17 -0.39
N PHE A 111 6.08 17.01 -0.25
CA PHE A 111 5.93 18.36 0.27
C PHE A 111 5.57 19.32 -0.88
N PRO A 112 4.67 20.32 -0.69
CA PRO A 112 3.87 20.63 0.50
C PRO A 112 2.49 19.96 0.51
N THR A 113 2.20 19.08 -0.44
CA THR A 113 0.90 18.41 -0.59
C THR A 113 1.08 16.92 -0.75
N ALA A 114 0.25 16.12 -0.06
CA ALA A 114 0.20 14.65 -0.14
C ALA A 114 -0.29 14.11 -1.51
N VAL A 115 0.25 14.64 -2.61
CA VAL A 115 -0.09 14.30 -3.99
C VAL A 115 1.00 13.39 -4.52
N PHE A 116 0.67 12.12 -4.65
CA PHE A 116 1.41 11.12 -5.43
C PHE A 116 0.44 10.55 -6.47
N PRO A 117 0.89 9.83 -7.52
CA PRO A 117 -0.04 9.27 -8.50
C PRO A 117 -1.02 8.31 -7.81
N ALA A 118 -2.21 8.82 -7.50
CA ALA A 118 -3.28 8.06 -6.88
C ALA A 118 -3.93 7.11 -7.89
N VAL A 119 -3.78 7.40 -9.19
CA VAL A 119 -4.31 6.60 -10.30
C VAL A 119 -3.18 5.81 -10.96
N THR A 120 -3.39 4.51 -11.16
CA THR A 120 -2.51 3.66 -11.97
C THR A 120 -3.34 2.72 -12.86
N LEU A 121 -2.66 2.14 -13.85
CA LEU A 121 -3.17 1.02 -14.63
C LEU A 121 -2.61 -0.29 -14.06
N ILE A 122 -3.47 -1.30 -13.95
CA ILE A 122 -3.08 -2.70 -13.94
C ILE A 122 -3.20 -3.15 -15.39
N LEU A 123 -2.08 -3.48 -16.04
CA LEU A 123 -2.11 -3.87 -17.43
C LEU A 123 -2.93 -5.16 -17.62
N ALA A 124 -3.47 -5.33 -18.83
CA ALA A 124 -4.31 -6.47 -19.19
C ALA A 124 -3.73 -7.82 -18.74
N ASP A 125 -2.43 -8.05 -19.01
CA ASP A 125 -1.69 -9.26 -18.70
C ASP A 125 -1.01 -9.28 -17.31
N GLU A 126 -1.13 -8.20 -16.54
CA GLU A 126 -0.58 -8.12 -15.18
C GLU A 126 -1.61 -8.55 -14.13
N THR A 127 -1.16 -9.34 -13.15
CA THR A 127 -1.97 -9.76 -12.00
C THR A 127 -1.65 -8.95 -10.73
N SER A 128 -0.77 -7.96 -10.81
CA SER A 128 -0.43 -7.11 -9.67
C SER A 128 0.18 -5.79 -10.10
N VAL A 129 -0.06 -4.74 -9.31
CA VAL A 129 0.61 -3.44 -9.45
C VAL A 129 1.07 -2.96 -8.07
N ARG A 130 2.07 -2.08 -8.06
CA ARG A 130 2.58 -1.46 -6.83
C ARG A 130 2.45 0.05 -6.89
N PHE A 131 1.91 0.64 -5.83
CA PHE A 131 1.88 2.07 -5.60
C PHE A 131 3.01 2.49 -4.69
N LEU A 132 3.82 3.45 -5.13
CA LEU A 132 4.82 4.07 -4.28
C LEU A 132 4.15 5.13 -3.41
N ILE A 133 4.24 4.98 -2.10
CA ILE A 133 3.74 5.93 -1.12
C ILE A 133 4.95 6.49 -0.34
N PRO A 134 5.30 7.77 -0.51
CA PRO A 134 6.36 8.41 0.27
C PRO A 134 5.99 8.50 1.74
N ILE A 135 6.96 8.25 2.61
CA ILE A 135 6.92 8.50 4.05
C ILE A 135 7.86 9.66 4.34
N ARG A 136 7.46 10.57 5.21
CA ARG A 136 8.29 11.70 5.60
C ARG A 136 8.98 11.33 6.89
N ASN A 137 10.31 11.45 6.87
CA ASN A 137 11.14 11.36 8.06
C ASN A 137 11.45 12.77 8.56
N ASP A 138 11.35 12.99 9.85
CA ASP A 138 11.92 14.15 10.49
C ASP A 138 12.90 13.82 11.63
N ASP A 139 12.92 14.65 12.67
CA ASP A 139 13.83 14.52 13.82
C ASP A 139 12.98 14.72 15.10
N ILE A 140 11.66 14.47 15.10
CA ILE A 140 10.74 14.69 16.22
C ILE A 140 10.30 13.33 16.74
N ILE A 141 10.44 13.11 18.05
CA ILE A 141 9.91 11.89 18.67
C ILE A 141 8.39 11.92 18.70
N GLU A 142 7.79 10.91 18.10
CA GLU A 142 6.37 10.70 17.95
C GLU A 142 5.94 9.33 18.49
N ILE A 143 4.63 9.09 18.48
CA ILE A 143 4.10 7.75 18.73
C ILE A 143 3.86 7.08 17.38
N THR A 144 3.68 5.76 17.33
CA THR A 144 3.24 5.10 16.10
C THR A 144 1.94 5.74 15.59
N GLU A 145 1.99 6.24 14.37
CA GLU A 145 0.87 6.94 13.75
C GLU A 145 0.21 6.11 12.65
N THR A 146 -0.99 6.52 12.22
CA THR A 146 -1.75 5.76 11.23
C THR A 146 -2.44 6.63 10.19
N PHE A 147 -2.58 6.10 8.98
CA PHE A 147 -3.49 6.60 7.95
C PHE A 147 -4.17 5.43 7.22
N ASN A 148 -5.22 5.71 6.45
CA ASN A 148 -6.00 4.69 5.75
C ASN A 148 -5.92 4.88 4.24
N VAL A 149 -5.86 3.78 3.50
CA VAL A 149 -5.91 3.75 2.04
C VAL A 149 -7.08 2.89 1.59
N ALA A 150 -7.94 3.43 0.73
CA ALA A 150 -9.06 2.73 0.12
C ALA A 150 -8.83 2.56 -1.38
N LEU A 151 -9.11 1.37 -1.90
CA LEU A 151 -9.04 1.04 -3.32
C LEU A 151 -10.34 1.44 -4.02
N ILE A 152 -10.23 2.12 -5.17
CA ILE A 152 -11.35 2.47 -6.03
C ILE A 152 -11.07 1.99 -7.45
N ILE A 153 -11.95 1.14 -7.99
CA ILE A 153 -11.88 0.65 -9.37
C ILE A 153 -12.66 1.63 -10.25
N GLN A 154 -12.03 2.21 -11.28
CA GLN A 154 -12.62 3.31 -12.07
C GLN A 154 -13.37 2.84 -13.32
N ASN A 155 -12.82 1.86 -14.05
CA ASN A 155 -13.42 1.27 -15.25
C ASN A 155 -13.82 -0.17 -14.97
N ASN A 156 -15.01 -0.33 -14.40
CA ASN A 156 -15.63 -1.64 -14.25
C ASN A 156 -16.66 -1.83 -15.37
N ASP A 157 -16.47 -2.84 -16.20
CA ASP A 157 -17.42 -3.28 -17.22
C ASP A 157 -18.49 -4.26 -16.68
N GLY A 158 -18.42 -4.59 -15.39
CA GLY A 158 -19.33 -5.49 -14.68
C GLY A 158 -18.71 -6.85 -14.33
N THR A 159 -17.56 -7.19 -14.91
CA THR A 159 -16.82 -8.43 -14.66
C THR A 159 -15.80 -8.28 -13.51
N ILE A 160 -15.35 -7.06 -13.26
CA ILE A 160 -14.39 -6.74 -12.21
C ILE A 160 -15.14 -6.43 -10.92
N VAL A 161 -14.78 -7.09 -9.83
CA VAL A 161 -15.38 -6.87 -8.51
C VAL A 161 -14.30 -6.54 -7.48
N ALA A 162 -14.73 -5.88 -6.40
CA ALA A 162 -13.86 -5.69 -5.25
C ALA A 162 -13.64 -7.04 -4.55
N GLY A 163 -12.38 -7.38 -4.26
CA GLY A 163 -12.04 -8.53 -3.43
C GLY A 163 -12.18 -8.25 -1.93
N ASP A 164 -11.68 -9.17 -1.11
CA ASP A 164 -11.86 -9.12 0.36
C ASP A 164 -11.26 -7.87 1.02
N VAL A 165 -10.07 -7.44 0.58
CA VAL A 165 -9.34 -6.32 1.19
C VAL A 165 -9.41 -5.09 0.29
N THR A 166 -10.40 -4.23 0.52
CA THR A 166 -10.58 -2.95 -0.22
C THR A 166 -9.99 -1.76 0.52
N ARG A 167 -9.53 -1.95 1.75
CA ARG A 167 -8.93 -0.92 2.59
C ARG A 167 -7.72 -1.51 3.31
N THR A 168 -6.65 -0.73 3.39
CA THR A 168 -5.50 -1.03 4.25
C THR A 168 -5.30 0.11 5.24
N MET A 169 -4.91 -0.22 6.45
CA MET A 169 -4.38 0.73 7.43
C MET A 169 -2.86 0.69 7.36
N VAL A 170 -2.23 1.87 7.29
CA VAL A 170 -0.77 1.99 7.32
C VAL A 170 -0.38 2.53 8.68
N LEU A 171 0.60 1.89 9.32
CA LEU A 171 1.21 2.29 10.58
C LEU A 171 2.62 2.82 10.29
N ILE A 172 2.91 4.03 10.75
CA ILE A 172 4.23 4.65 10.65
C ILE A 172 4.88 4.52 12.03
N GLU A 173 5.98 3.76 12.11
CA GLU A 173 6.80 3.63 13.32
C GLU A 173 7.92 4.66 13.30
N ASP A 174 7.89 5.54 14.29
CA ASP A 174 8.93 6.54 14.56
C ASP A 174 10.30 5.86 14.78
N ASP A 175 11.32 6.32 14.05
CA ASP A 175 12.72 5.89 14.23
C ASP A 175 13.56 6.86 15.08
N ASP A 176 12.98 7.96 15.55
CA ASP A 176 13.63 8.95 16.38
C ASP A 176 13.78 8.53 17.84
N LYS A 177 15.01 8.68 18.34
CA LYS A 177 15.37 8.26 19.71
C LYS A 177 16.34 9.24 20.34
N VAL A 178 16.12 9.54 21.61
CA VAL A 178 17.14 10.18 22.44
C VAL A 178 18.02 9.14 23.10
N ARG A 179 19.32 9.39 23.10
CA ARG A 179 20.26 8.72 23.98
C ARG A 179 20.88 9.74 24.93
N VAL A 180 21.03 9.36 26.19
CA VAL A 180 21.79 10.15 27.17
C VAL A 180 22.97 9.31 27.62
N LEU A 181 24.17 9.87 27.53
CA LEU A 181 25.43 9.18 27.81
C LEU A 181 26.28 10.00 28.77
N LEU A 182 27.09 9.31 29.56
CA LEU A 182 28.19 9.94 30.28
C LEU A 182 29.35 10.11 29.29
N GLU A 183 29.87 11.33 29.16
CA GLU A 183 31.05 11.57 28.35
C GLU A 183 32.31 11.17 29.13
N GLY A 184 33.12 10.31 28.52
CA GLY A 184 34.33 9.77 29.15
C GLY A 184 34.05 8.65 30.14
N GLY A 185 35.06 7.81 30.37
CA GLY A 185 35.01 6.71 31.33
C GLY A 185 36.29 6.69 32.16
N GLY A 186 36.15 6.42 33.47
CA GLY A 186 37.28 6.31 34.39
C GLY A 186 38.02 7.63 34.58
N VAL A 187 37.54 8.46 35.52
CA VAL A 187 38.27 9.66 35.95
C VAL A 187 39.11 9.30 37.17
N GLU A 188 40.43 9.49 37.09
CA GLU A 188 41.31 9.46 38.26
C GLU A 188 41.46 10.87 38.82
N VAL A 189 41.13 11.04 40.09
CA VAL A 189 41.22 12.34 40.78
C VAL A 189 41.98 12.14 42.08
N ASP A 190 43.03 12.95 42.26
CA ASP A 190 43.76 13.03 43.53
C ASP A 190 42.87 13.68 44.59
N GLU A 191 42.79 13.08 45.78
CA GLU A 191 41.97 13.61 46.89
C GLU A 191 42.47 14.96 47.42
N GLY A 192 43.69 15.36 47.06
CA GLY A 192 44.36 16.58 47.48
C GLY A 192 44.94 16.49 48.89
N GLY A 193 45.68 17.53 49.27
CA GLY A 193 46.21 17.70 50.62
C GLY A 193 46.12 19.15 51.08
N SER A 194 45.02 19.51 51.76
CA SER A 194 44.84 20.69 52.62
C SER A 194 43.34 20.97 52.87
N ASP A 195 42.57 20.05 53.49
CA ASP A 195 41.17 20.23 53.94
C ASP A 195 40.20 20.99 52.99
N ALA A 196 40.50 21.03 51.68
CA ALA A 196 39.74 21.79 50.70
C ALA A 196 38.81 20.85 49.96
N GLU A 197 37.53 21.20 49.92
CA GLU A 197 36.55 20.46 49.12
C GLU A 197 36.97 20.43 47.65
N ARG A 198 36.95 19.24 47.05
CA ARG A 198 37.16 19.05 45.61
C ARG A 198 35.88 18.52 44.98
N THR A 199 35.52 19.08 43.83
CA THR A 199 34.39 18.62 43.02
C THR A 199 34.93 17.95 41.77
N VAL A 200 34.44 16.74 41.47
CA VAL A 200 34.66 16.08 40.18
C VAL A 200 33.49 16.42 39.28
N GLN A 201 33.78 16.98 38.10
CA GLN A 201 32.76 17.28 37.11
C GLN A 201 32.62 16.13 36.13
N PHE A 202 31.38 15.75 35.86
CA PHE A 202 31.03 14.80 34.81
C PHE A 202 30.20 15.53 33.76
N THR A 203 30.53 15.32 32.49
CA THR A 203 29.70 15.79 31.40
C THR A 203 28.72 14.68 31.02
N VAL A 204 27.43 15.00 31.01
CA VAL A 204 26.39 14.13 30.47
C VAL A 204 25.97 14.72 29.12
N THR A 205 26.13 13.94 28.06
CA THR A 205 25.78 14.36 26.70
C THR A 205 24.47 13.72 26.28
N ARG A 206 23.66 14.49 25.57
CA ARG A 206 22.51 13.98 24.83
C ARG A 206 22.96 13.73 23.40
N ASP A 207 22.79 12.51 22.93
CA ASP A 207 23.04 12.08 21.56
C ASP A 207 21.71 11.82 20.82
N GLY A 208 21.76 11.92 19.50
CA GLY A 208 20.59 12.00 18.62
C GLY A 208 20.21 13.44 18.30
N ASN A 209 20.00 13.75 17.02
CA ASN A 209 19.64 15.08 16.53
C ASN A 209 18.14 15.39 16.66
N VAL A 210 17.47 14.86 17.68
CA VAL A 210 16.00 14.93 17.73
C VAL A 210 15.49 16.18 18.46
N THR A 211 14.46 16.83 17.95
CA THR A 211 13.69 17.90 18.57
C THR A 211 12.83 17.33 19.70
N LEU A 212 12.92 17.95 20.88
CA LEU A 212 12.17 17.53 22.06
C LEU A 212 10.92 18.38 22.26
N ASN A 213 9.78 17.71 22.38
CA ASN A 213 8.51 18.31 22.78
C ASN A 213 8.28 18.28 24.31
N ARG A 214 9.22 17.70 25.07
CA ARG A 214 9.20 17.57 26.54
C ARG A 214 10.60 17.44 27.12
N ASP A 215 10.75 17.79 28.40
CA ASP A 215 11.99 17.59 29.12
C ASP A 215 12.30 16.10 29.32
N ILE A 216 13.59 15.76 29.30
CA ILE A 216 14.09 14.43 29.65
C ILE A 216 14.64 14.50 31.06
N LEU A 217 14.03 13.74 31.97
CA LEU A 217 14.55 13.59 33.33
C LEU A 217 15.50 12.39 33.37
N VAL A 218 16.74 12.65 33.80
CA VAL A 218 17.71 11.61 34.12
C VAL A 218 18.02 11.67 35.61
N SER A 219 18.08 10.49 36.25
CA SER A 219 18.54 10.39 37.63
C SER A 219 20.01 9.99 37.64
N LEU A 220 20.80 10.73 38.43
CA LEU A 220 22.15 10.34 38.76
C LEU A 220 22.13 9.73 40.17
N SER A 221 22.70 8.55 40.29
CA SER A 221 22.98 7.93 41.58
C SER A 221 24.42 7.46 41.62
N THR A 222 24.99 7.49 42.81
CA THR A 222 26.26 6.86 43.09
C THR A 222 25.99 5.50 43.74
N SER A 223 26.93 4.57 43.56
CA SER A 223 26.94 3.32 44.31
C SER A 223 28.34 3.13 44.89
N ASP A 224 28.39 2.58 46.09
CA ASP A 224 29.65 2.36 46.79
C ASP A 224 30.54 1.39 46.00
N GLY A 225 31.81 1.75 45.88
CA GLY A 225 32.87 0.89 45.37
C GLY A 225 33.81 0.52 46.51
N SER A 226 35.12 0.75 46.34
CA SER A 226 36.05 0.76 47.47
C SER A 226 35.88 1.98 48.39
N ALA A 227 35.18 3.02 47.94
CA ALA A 227 34.78 4.19 48.70
C ALA A 227 33.29 4.13 49.06
N THR A 228 32.92 4.65 50.25
CA THR A 228 31.54 4.68 50.76
C THR A 228 30.89 6.06 50.60
N GLY A 229 29.57 6.11 50.38
CA GLY A 229 28.78 7.29 49.98
C GLY A 229 28.81 8.53 50.89
N SER A 230 29.50 8.48 52.04
CA SER A 230 29.78 9.67 52.87
C SER A 230 30.77 10.65 52.23
N TYR A 231 31.44 10.29 51.13
CA TYR A 231 32.36 11.16 50.38
C TYR A 231 31.75 11.83 49.14
N VAL A 232 30.52 11.48 48.76
CA VAL A 232 29.96 11.81 47.45
C VAL A 232 28.54 12.30 47.63
N MET A 233 28.35 13.60 47.90
CA MET A 233 27.20 14.45 47.51
C MET A 233 27.12 15.69 48.42
N SER A 234 27.28 16.87 47.84
CA SER A 234 26.66 18.10 48.36
C SER A 234 26.16 18.97 47.21
N HIS A 235 24.83 19.05 47.12
CA HIS A 235 23.94 19.99 46.41
C HIS A 235 24.01 20.07 44.88
#